data_AF-A0A1G1FMI0-F1
#
_entry.id   AF-A0A1G1FMI0-F1
#
_cell.length_a   1.000
_cell.length_b   1.000
_cell.length_c   1.000
_cell.angle_alpha   90.00
_cell.angle_beta   90.00
_cell.angle_gamma   90.00
#
_symmetry.space_group_name_H-M   'P 1'
#
loop_
_entity.id
_entity.type
_entity.pdbx_description
1 polymer ?
#
loop_
_entity_poly.entity_id
_entity_poly.type
_entity_poly.pdbx_seq_one_letter_code
_entity_poly.pdbx_strand_id
1 'polypeptide(L)'
;IDKHIVISREKTGKDFREIHEWLDKDPDKKAERHDITKIYENGKIIEAQYGKEGLEEYISHLHDDVKAKFEHLQHDFEKSIADTLAYFGVK
;
A
#
# COMPACT_ATOMS: atom_id res chain seq x y z
N ILE A 1 5.56 -6.64 -2.44
CA ILE A 1 5.24 -7.87 -3.21
C ILE A 1 4.78 -9.04 -2.32
N ASP A 2 5.65 -9.83 -1.68
CA ASP A 2 5.23 -11.12 -1.05
C ASP A 2 4.09 -11.01 -0.03
N LYS A 3 4.10 -9.98 0.82
CA LYS A 3 3.00 -9.75 1.79
C LYS A 3 1.66 -9.43 1.11
N HIS A 4 1.69 -8.63 0.03
CA HIS A 4 0.47 -8.26 -0.68
C HIS A 4 -0.11 -9.45 -1.46
N ILE A 5 0.74 -10.31 -2.03
CA ILE A 5 0.30 -11.55 -2.68
C ILE A 5 -0.44 -12.46 -1.70
N VAL A 6 0.10 -12.63 -0.48
CA VAL A 6 -0.55 -13.46 0.55
C VAL A 6 -1.90 -12.85 0.95
N ILE A 7 -1.95 -11.54 1.20
CA ILE A 7 -3.18 -10.84 1.58
C ILE A 7 -4.23 -10.92 0.45
N SER A 8 -3.81 -10.72 -0.81
CA SER A 8 -4.68 -10.79 -1.97
C SER A 8 -5.25 -12.20 -2.15
N ARG A 9 -4.41 -13.23 -1.99
CA ARG A 9 -4.84 -14.63 -2.01
C ARG A 9 -5.84 -14.96 -0.90
N GLU A 10 -5.65 -14.44 0.30
CA GLU A 10 -6.57 -14.63 1.42
C GLU A 10 -7.93 -13.93 1.17
N LYS A 11 -7.93 -12.75 0.54
CA LYS A 11 -9.14 -11.97 0.25
C LYS A 11 -9.92 -12.52 -0.94
N THR A 12 -9.23 -12.92 -2.02
CA THR A 12 -9.84 -13.15 -3.34
C THR A 12 -9.66 -14.58 -3.85
N GLY A 13 -8.76 -15.37 -3.25
CA GLY A 13 -8.36 -16.68 -3.75
C GLY A 13 -7.39 -16.62 -4.95
N LYS A 14 -6.98 -15.42 -5.40
CA LYS A 14 -6.04 -15.20 -6.49
C LYS A 14 -4.84 -14.40 -5.99
N ASP A 15 -3.67 -14.68 -6.56
CA ASP A 15 -2.41 -14.06 -6.12
C ASP A 15 -2.16 -12.69 -6.77
N PHE A 16 -2.88 -12.35 -7.86
CA PHE A 16 -2.72 -11.12 -8.68
C PHE A 16 -1.28 -10.65 -8.88
N ARG A 17 -0.37 -11.62 -9.00
CA ARG A 17 1.09 -11.39 -8.98
C ARG A 17 1.54 -10.37 -10.02
N GLU A 18 0.94 -10.41 -11.21
CA GLU A 18 1.28 -9.50 -12.30
C GLU A 18 1.01 -8.03 -11.95
N ILE A 19 -0.05 -7.76 -11.18
CA ILE A 19 -0.43 -6.41 -10.74
C ILE A 19 0.55 -5.93 -9.66
N HIS A 20 0.87 -6.80 -8.69
CA HIS A 20 1.86 -6.45 -7.66
C HIS A 20 3.25 -6.25 -8.26
N GLU A 21 3.65 -7.06 -9.24
CA GLU A 21 4.91 -6.85 -9.96
C GLU A 21 4.88 -5.55 -10.76
N TRP A 22 3.78 -5.23 -11.44
CA TRP A 22 3.64 -3.94 -12.12
C TRP A 22 3.73 -2.77 -11.14
N LEU A 23 3.10 -2.84 -9.97
CA LEU A 23 3.15 -1.78 -8.96
C LEU A 23 4.54 -1.58 -8.35
N ASP A 24 5.20 -2.67 -7.94
CA ASP A 24 6.33 -2.62 -7.01
C ASP A 24 7.71 -2.88 -7.62
N LYS A 25 7.80 -3.58 -8.76
CA LYS A 25 9.07 -4.15 -9.25
C LYS A 25 10.04 -3.11 -9.83
N ASP A 26 9.49 -2.00 -10.34
CA ASP A 26 10.24 -0.90 -10.95
C ASP A 26 10.32 0.28 -9.96
N PRO A 27 11.47 0.48 -9.27
CA PRO A 27 11.59 1.53 -8.26
C PRO A 27 11.37 2.94 -8.81
N ASP A 28 11.77 3.18 -10.05
CA ASP A 28 11.68 4.48 -10.70
C ASP A 28 10.22 4.85 -11.00
N LYS A 29 9.39 3.84 -11.28
CA LYS A 29 7.96 4.01 -11.54
C LYS A 29 7.07 3.76 -10.33
N LYS A 30 7.61 3.20 -9.25
CA LYS A 30 6.84 2.89 -8.04
C LYS A 30 6.13 4.11 -7.50
N ALA A 31 6.82 5.26 -7.41
CA ALA A 31 6.22 6.50 -6.92
C ALA A 31 5.05 6.98 -7.80
N GLU A 32 5.19 6.89 -9.12
CA GLU A 32 4.13 7.25 -10.08
C GLU A 32 2.93 6.30 -9.99
N ARG A 33 3.19 5.00 -9.87
CA ARG A 33 2.14 3.97 -9.80
C ARG A 33 1.38 3.96 -8.47
N HIS A 34 1.99 4.50 -7.41
CA HIS A 34 1.35 4.69 -6.09
C HIS A 34 0.82 6.12 -5.89
N ASP A 35 0.84 6.96 -6.93
CA ASP A 35 0.29 8.31 -6.86
C ASP A 35 -1.24 8.27 -6.84
N ILE A 36 -1.82 8.45 -5.65
CA ILE A 36 -3.27 8.43 -5.42
C ILE A 36 -3.97 9.57 -6.19
N THR A 37 -3.26 10.68 -6.48
CA THR A 37 -3.84 11.76 -7.28
C THR A 37 -4.05 11.37 -8.74
N LYS A 38 -3.38 10.30 -9.19
CA LYS A 38 -3.50 9.70 -10.53
C LYS A 38 -4.21 8.35 -10.52
N ILE A 39 -4.97 8.06 -9.47
CA ILE A 39 -5.64 6.76 -9.31
C ILE A 39 -6.60 6.45 -10.46
N TYR A 40 -7.20 7.47 -11.07
CA TYR A 40 -8.11 7.30 -12.19
C TYR A 40 -7.36 6.91 -13.48
N GLU A 41 -6.26 7.58 -13.79
CA GLU A 41 -5.42 7.33 -14.95
C GLU A 41 -4.75 5.95 -14.87
N ASN A 42 -4.11 5.66 -13.73
CA ASN A 42 -3.51 4.35 -13.48
C ASN A 42 -4.57 3.25 -13.43
N GLY A 43 -5.73 3.53 -12.83
CA GLY A 43 -6.86 2.61 -12.78
C GLY A 43 -7.36 2.22 -14.16
N LYS A 44 -7.45 3.16 -15.12
CA LYS A 44 -7.79 2.84 -16.50
C LYS A 44 -6.77 1.93 -17.19
N ILE A 45 -5.48 2.16 -16.94
CA ILE A 45 -4.41 1.31 -17.47
C ILE A 45 -4.53 -0.11 -16.93
N ILE A 46 -4.76 -0.24 -15.62
CA ILE A 46 -4.95 -1.54 -14.96
C ILE A 46 -6.22 -2.23 -15.45
N GLU A 47 -7.37 -1.55 -15.50
CA GLU A 47 -8.63 -2.14 -15.97
C GLU A 47 -8.51 -2.63 -17.43
N ALA A 48 -7.81 -1.88 -18.28
CA ALA A 48 -7.58 -2.27 -19.67
C ALA A 48 -6.69 -3.52 -19.81
N GLN A 49 -5.74 -3.74 -18.88
CA GLN A 49 -4.79 -4.85 -18.95
C GLN A 49 -5.26 -6.09 -18.17
N TYR A 50 -5.89 -5.88 -17.02
CA TYR A 50 -6.18 -6.91 -16.01
C TYR A 50 -7.68 -7.02 -15.69
N GLY A 51 -8.54 -6.23 -16.35
CA GLY A 51 -9.98 -6.22 -16.13
C GLY A 51 -10.39 -5.58 -14.81
N LYS A 52 -11.69 -5.67 -14.51
CA LYS A 52 -12.29 -5.06 -13.30
C LYS A 52 -11.73 -5.61 -12.00
N GLU A 53 -11.53 -6.93 -11.91
CA GLU A 53 -10.95 -7.55 -10.72
C GLU A 53 -9.52 -7.05 -10.48
N GLY A 54 -8.75 -6.80 -11.55
CA GLY A 54 -7.43 -6.21 -11.41
C GLY A 54 -7.44 -4.76 -10.94
N LEU A 55 -8.43 -3.97 -11.38
CA LEU A 55 -8.65 -2.62 -10.87
C LEU A 55 -8.97 -2.62 -9.38
N GLU A 56 -9.84 -3.53 -8.93
CA GLU A 56 -10.18 -3.70 -7.52
C GLU A 56 -8.96 -4.07 -6.69
N GLU A 57 -8.12 -5.00 -7.17
CA GLU A 57 -6.86 -5.35 -6.51
C GLU A 57 -5.89 -4.17 -6.45
N TYR A 58 -5.71 -3.42 -7.54
CA TYR A 58 -4.89 -2.22 -7.56
C TYR A 58 -5.33 -1.20 -6.49
N ILE A 59 -6.64 -0.95 -6.38
CA ILE A 59 -7.20 -0.06 -5.36
C ILE A 59 -6.97 -0.64 -3.95
N SER A 60 -7.15 -1.95 -3.76
CA SER A 60 -6.92 -2.60 -2.47
C SER A 60 -5.47 -2.51 -2.03
N HIS A 61 -4.53 -2.71 -2.96
CA HIS A 61 -3.10 -2.57 -2.71
C HIS A 61 -2.76 -1.15 -2.23
N LEU A 62 -3.25 -0.11 -2.93
CA LEU A 62 -3.02 1.27 -2.51
C LEU A 62 -3.61 1.58 -1.13
N HIS A 63 -4.82 1.08 -0.85
CA HIS A 63 -5.44 1.23 0.47
C HIS A 63 -4.56 0.62 1.56
N ASP A 64 -4.07 -0.61 1.36
CA ASP A 64 -3.27 -1.32 2.35
C ASP A 64 -1.92 -0.59 2.59
N ASP A 65 -1.29 -0.06 1.54
CA ASP A 65 -0.07 0.73 1.63
C ASP A 65 -0.25 2.06 2.36
N VAL A 66 -1.35 2.78 2.08
CA VAL A 66 -1.68 4.02 2.78
C VAL A 66 -1.90 3.73 4.26
N LYS A 67 -2.73 2.73 4.56
CA LYS A 67 -3.03 2.33 5.94
C LYS A 67 -1.75 2.00 6.70
N ALA A 68 -0.90 1.13 6.14
CA ALA A 68 0.35 0.74 6.79
C ALA A 68 1.27 1.95 7.04
N LYS A 69 1.38 2.89 6.08
CA LYS A 69 2.17 4.11 6.27
C LYS A 69 1.65 4.98 7.41
N PHE A 70 0.34 5.20 7.49
CA PHE A 70 -0.25 6.00 8.57
C PHE A 70 -0.16 5.30 9.93
N GLU A 71 -0.34 3.98 9.98
CA GLU A 71 -0.15 3.19 11.21
C GLU A 71 1.31 3.29 11.72
N HIS A 72 2.30 3.21 10.82
CA HIS A 72 3.70 3.40 11.20
C HIS A 72 3.98 4.82 11.70
N LEU A 73 3.47 5.84 11.01
CA LEU A 73 3.62 7.24 11.44
C LEU A 73 2.99 7.49 12.81
N GLN A 74 1.81 6.93 13.06
CA GLN A 74 1.14 7.04 14.35
C GLN A 74 1.98 6.37 15.45
N HIS A 75 2.45 5.14 15.21
CA HIS A 75 3.27 4.42 16.17
C HIS A 75 4.57 5.17 16.53
N ASP A 76 5.27 5.68 15.52
CA ASP A 76 6.52 6.44 15.72
C ASP A 76 6.26 7.76 16.47
N PHE A 77 5.14 8.41 16.18
CA PHE A 77 4.73 9.64 16.87
C PHE A 77 4.39 9.38 18.35
N GLU A 78 3.56 8.36 18.62
CA GLU A 78 3.20 7.94 19.99
C GLU A 78 4.44 7.56 20.80
N LYS A 79 5.35 6.79 20.19
CA LYS A 79 6.62 6.43 20.80
C LYS A 79 7.48 7.66 21.10
N SER A 80 7.58 8.59 20.17
CA SER A 80 8.38 9.82 20.36
C SER A 80 7.83 10.68 21.51
N ILE A 81 6.50 10.76 21.65
CA ILE A 81 5.87 11.42 22.80
C ILE A 81 6.21 10.68 24.10
N ALA A 82 6.02 9.36 24.14
CA ALA A 82 6.30 8.55 25.31
C ALA A 82 7.76 8.65 25.77
N ASP A 83 8.70 8.55 24.83
CA ASP A 83 10.14 8.67 25.09
C ASP A 83 10.49 10.07 25.61
N THR A 84 9.87 11.13 25.07
CA THR A 84 10.06 12.51 25.54
C THR A 84 9.52 12.70 26.95
N LEU A 85 8.31 12.19 27.24
CA LEU A 85 7.72 12.25 28.58
C LEU A 85 8.57 11.49 29.61
N ALA A 86 9.04 10.29 29.24
CA ALA A 86 9.92 9.48 30.07
C ALA A 86 11.26 10.19 30.35
N TYR A 87 11.85 10.86 29.36
CA TYR A 87 13.08 11.65 29.54
C TYR A 87 12.91 12.75 30.60
N PHE A 88 11.73 13.38 30.67
CA PHE A 88 11.40 14.37 31.70
C PHE A 88 10.78 13.78 32.98
N GLY A 89 10.80 12.45 33.14
CA GLY A 89 10.38 11.76 34.36
C GLY A 89 8.86 11.59 34.52
N VAL A 90 8.07 11.87 33.49
CA VAL A 90 6.63 11.61 33.47
C VAL A 90 6.42 10.13 33.11
N LYS A 91 5.70 9.40 33.98
CA LYS A 91 5.37 7.97 33.82
C LYS A 91 3.90 7.77 33.54
#